data_AF-A0A0P4VWP6-F1
#
_entry.id   AF-A0A0P4VWP6-F1
#
_cell.length_a   1.000
_cell.length_b   1.000
_cell.length_c   1.000
_cell.angle_alpha   90.00
_cell.angle_beta   90.00
_cell.angle_gamma   90.00
#
_symmetry.space_group_name_H-M   'P 1'
#
loop_
_entity.id
_entity.type
_entity.pdbx_description
1 polymer ?
#
loop_
_entity_poly.entity_id
_entity_poly.type
_entity_poly.pdbx_seq_one_letter_code
_entity_poly.pdbx_strand_id
1 'polypeptide(L)'
;MSRGCRTKTRVRREDPKPSRRQETLKATSESVQAAHRRAQEYFLSMIEGPVEPQVFVAKAKYINPQVYNDVVVERAVAGLCGYPMCSNTFTDTYGSRSYVIRNNILYDITERRNFCSNVCYEASELVYEQVLTLPLYLRDTEDADIKDICLPNLAKLKGCHGKVMDITGGIGNIKIDKDEKPKRRTAFMSVDEIARESLVNWSESDAEKNAHDKNSHKSDCDVKEKETSKCESKENTKEEAAANQLADVLNEESSFHQLHDK
;
A
#
# COMPACT_ATOMS: atom_id res chain seq x y z
N MET A 1 -67.66 -34.17 30.20
CA MET A 1 -66.36 -33.77 30.80
C MET A 1 -65.74 -32.72 29.89
N SER A 2 -65.65 -31.45 30.31
CA SER A 2 -65.13 -30.37 29.46
C SER A 2 -64.02 -29.63 30.20
N ARG A 3 -62.76 -29.86 29.81
CA ARG A 3 -61.59 -29.18 30.39
C ARG A 3 -61.38 -27.85 29.67
N GLY A 4 -61.66 -26.74 30.35
CA GLY A 4 -61.38 -25.40 29.82
C GLY A 4 -59.87 -25.15 29.70
N CYS A 5 -59.35 -25.01 28.49
CA CYS A 5 -57.96 -24.64 28.27
C CYS A 5 -57.78 -23.13 28.52
N ARG A 6 -57.27 -22.77 29.71
CA ARG A 6 -56.99 -21.38 30.07
C ARG A 6 -55.65 -20.94 29.47
N THR A 7 -55.68 -20.42 28.25
CA THR A 7 -54.52 -19.82 27.58
C THR A 7 -54.03 -18.60 28.35
N LYS A 8 -52.91 -18.75 29.07
CA LYS A 8 -52.18 -17.60 29.65
C LYS A 8 -51.52 -16.84 28.50
N THR A 9 -52.06 -15.68 28.14
CA THR A 9 -51.35 -14.67 27.35
C THR A 9 -50.05 -14.32 28.06
N ARG A 10 -48.90 -14.63 27.45
CA ARG A 10 -47.61 -14.13 27.91
C ARG A 10 -47.59 -12.62 27.70
N VAL A 11 -47.66 -11.86 28.79
CA VAL A 11 -47.33 -10.43 28.76
C VAL A 11 -45.90 -10.31 28.24
N ARG A 12 -45.72 -9.67 27.08
CA ARG A 12 -44.40 -9.33 26.54
C ARG A 12 -43.75 -8.40 27.55
N ARG A 13 -42.63 -8.83 28.15
CA ARG A 13 -41.82 -7.94 28.99
C ARG A 13 -41.27 -6.86 28.08
N GLU A 14 -41.48 -5.60 28.43
CA GLU A 14 -40.83 -4.49 27.75
C GLU A 14 -39.33 -4.55 28.09
N ASP A 15 -38.50 -4.38 27.07
CA ASP A 15 -37.04 -4.39 27.25
C ASP A 15 -36.63 -3.17 28.09
N PRO A 16 -35.68 -3.32 29.04
CA PRO A 16 -35.28 -2.24 29.92
C PRO A 16 -34.75 -1.05 29.11
N LYS A 17 -35.32 0.13 29.36
CA LYS A 17 -35.00 1.36 28.62
C LYS A 17 -33.48 1.62 28.66
N PRO A 18 -32.82 1.84 27.51
CA PRO A 18 -31.36 1.96 27.48
C PRO A 18 -30.88 3.14 28.30
N SER A 19 -29.69 3.01 28.88
CA SER A 19 -29.02 4.15 29.53
C SER A 19 -28.52 5.15 28.49
N ARG A 20 -28.40 6.44 28.86
CA ARG A 20 -27.86 7.50 28.00
C ARG A 20 -26.51 7.14 27.34
N ARG A 21 -25.67 6.34 28.02
CA ARG A 21 -24.40 5.83 27.47
C ARG A 21 -24.61 4.80 26.35
N GLN A 22 -25.61 3.91 26.48
CA GLN A 22 -25.95 2.94 25.45
C GLN A 22 -26.58 3.61 24.23
N GLU A 23 -27.40 4.65 24.43
CA GLU A 23 -27.97 5.46 23.36
C GLU A 23 -26.89 6.17 22.55
N THR A 24 -25.93 6.85 23.22
CA THR A 24 -24.81 7.51 22.52
C THR A 24 -23.94 6.53 21.75
N LEU A 25 -23.65 5.33 22.31
CA LEU A 25 -22.87 4.30 21.62
C LEU A 25 -23.57 3.79 20.35
N LYS A 26 -24.90 3.57 20.42
CA LYS A 26 -25.70 3.18 19.25
C LYS A 26 -25.67 4.25 18.17
N ALA A 27 -25.95 5.51 18.52
CA ALA A 27 -25.90 6.64 17.59
C ALA A 27 -24.52 6.80 16.91
N THR A 28 -23.42 6.63 17.66
CA THR A 28 -22.08 6.63 17.06
C THR A 28 -21.85 5.45 16.10
N SER A 29 -22.33 4.26 16.45
CA SER A 29 -22.23 3.08 15.57
C SER A 29 -23.03 3.26 14.28
N GLU A 30 -24.24 3.80 14.37
CA GLU A 30 -25.12 4.09 13.23
C GLU A 30 -24.51 5.16 12.31
N SER A 31 -23.92 6.22 12.88
CA SER A 31 -23.17 7.24 12.13
C SER A 31 -21.96 6.64 11.38
N VAL A 32 -21.15 5.80 12.05
CA VAL A 32 -20.01 5.10 11.44
C VAL A 32 -20.48 4.21 10.28
N GLN A 33 -21.53 3.40 10.49
CA GLN A 33 -22.08 2.54 9.44
C GLN A 33 -22.61 3.34 8.25
N ALA A 34 -23.33 4.45 8.49
CA ALA A 34 -23.84 5.31 7.44
C ALA A 34 -22.72 6.02 6.64
N ALA A 35 -21.61 6.38 7.29
CA ALA A 35 -20.43 6.93 6.62
C ALA A 35 -19.70 5.88 5.78
N HIS A 36 -19.50 4.67 6.30
CA HIS A 36 -18.90 3.55 5.56
C HIS A 36 -19.74 3.17 4.33
N ARG A 37 -21.07 3.10 4.47
CA ARG A 37 -21.97 2.81 3.36
C ARG A 37 -21.84 3.84 2.22
N ARG A 38 -21.83 5.13 2.53
CA ARG A 38 -21.65 6.20 1.52
C ARG A 38 -20.29 6.14 0.83
N ALA A 39 -19.23 5.82 1.57
CA ALA A 39 -17.91 5.60 0.99
C ALA A 39 -17.88 4.38 0.05
N GLN A 40 -18.52 3.27 0.42
CA GLN A 40 -18.64 2.07 -0.41
C GLN A 40 -19.46 2.33 -1.68
N GLU A 41 -20.62 2.98 -1.57
CA GLU A 41 -21.45 3.37 -2.73
C GLU A 41 -20.65 4.26 -3.70
N TYR A 42 -19.82 5.17 -3.18
CA TYR A 42 -18.99 6.02 -4.03
C TYR A 42 -17.76 5.29 -4.61
N PHE A 43 -17.13 4.40 -3.85
CA PHE A 43 -16.07 3.49 -4.31
C PHE A 43 -16.50 2.69 -5.54
N LEU A 44 -17.66 2.04 -5.47
CA LEU A 44 -18.23 1.27 -6.59
C LEU A 44 -18.38 2.14 -7.85
N SER A 45 -18.95 3.34 -7.70
CA SER A 45 -19.11 4.26 -8.83
C SER A 45 -17.79 4.76 -9.45
N MET A 46 -16.66 4.70 -8.72
CA MET A 46 -15.34 5.03 -9.25
C MET A 46 -14.63 3.85 -9.93
N ILE A 47 -14.95 2.60 -9.60
CA ILE A 47 -14.34 1.43 -10.25
C ILE A 47 -15.09 1.02 -11.52
N GLU A 48 -16.41 1.23 -11.58
CA GLU A 48 -17.28 0.88 -12.71
C GLU A 48 -17.02 1.75 -13.96
N GLY A 49 -16.56 2.99 -13.82
CA GLY A 49 -16.40 3.90 -14.95
C GLY A 49 -15.74 5.25 -14.60
N PRO A 50 -15.59 6.15 -15.58
CA PRO A 50 -15.06 7.49 -15.35
C PRO A 50 -16.07 8.34 -14.56
N VAL A 51 -15.63 8.97 -13.47
CA VAL A 51 -16.45 9.92 -12.69
C VAL A 51 -16.29 11.33 -13.25
N GLU A 52 -17.41 12.06 -13.37
CA GLU A 52 -17.38 13.46 -13.80
C GLU A 52 -16.63 14.36 -12.78
N PRO A 53 -15.75 15.29 -13.22
CA PRO A 53 -14.99 16.17 -12.34
C PRO A 53 -15.81 16.87 -11.24
N GLN A 54 -17.00 17.38 -11.56
CA GLN A 54 -17.86 18.07 -10.59
C GLN A 54 -18.39 17.11 -9.51
N VAL A 55 -18.80 15.90 -9.93
CA VAL A 55 -19.25 14.82 -9.03
C VAL A 55 -18.11 14.34 -8.15
N PHE A 56 -16.88 14.28 -8.68
CA PHE A 56 -15.70 13.92 -7.91
C PHE A 56 -15.43 14.92 -6.78
N VAL A 57 -15.39 16.22 -7.07
CA VAL A 57 -15.19 17.25 -6.03
C VAL A 57 -16.31 17.20 -4.98
N ALA A 58 -17.58 17.14 -5.39
CA ALA A 58 -18.72 17.10 -4.46
C ALA A 58 -18.75 15.84 -3.56
N LYS A 59 -18.21 14.72 -4.02
CA LYS A 59 -18.14 13.44 -3.27
C LYS A 59 -16.77 13.16 -2.63
N ALA A 60 -15.78 14.02 -2.83
CA ALA A 60 -14.43 13.89 -2.26
C ALA A 60 -14.42 13.71 -0.73
N LYS A 61 -15.38 14.31 -0.02
CA LYS A 61 -15.53 14.12 1.43
C LYS A 61 -15.82 12.67 1.85
N TYR A 62 -16.24 11.77 0.95
CA TYR A 62 -16.50 10.36 1.25
C TYR A 62 -15.30 9.42 0.99
N ILE A 63 -14.16 9.92 0.50
CA ILE A 63 -12.95 9.10 0.29
C ILE A 63 -11.87 9.40 1.33
N ASN A 64 -11.14 8.38 1.76
CA ASN A 64 -9.88 8.54 2.49
C ASN A 64 -8.72 8.08 1.56
N PRO A 65 -7.44 8.29 1.93
CA PRO A 65 -6.32 7.95 1.07
C PRO A 65 -6.26 6.45 0.73
N GLN A 66 -6.61 5.58 1.68
CA GLN A 66 -6.68 4.14 1.46
C GLN A 66 -7.69 3.78 0.36
N VAL A 67 -8.94 4.25 0.50
CA VAL A 67 -10.01 4.04 -0.49
C VAL A 67 -9.62 4.59 -1.86
N TYR A 68 -8.90 5.72 -1.92
CA TYR A 68 -8.39 6.25 -3.20
C TYR A 68 -7.34 5.33 -3.84
N ASN A 69 -6.41 4.79 -3.07
CA ASN A 69 -5.42 3.82 -3.55
C ASN A 69 -6.08 2.51 -4.00
N ASP A 70 -7.07 2.03 -3.23
CA ASP A 70 -7.86 0.85 -3.58
C ASP A 70 -8.60 1.09 -4.91
N VAL A 71 -9.19 2.27 -5.14
CA VAL A 71 -9.80 2.66 -6.43
C VAL A 71 -8.77 2.63 -7.57
N VAL A 72 -7.58 3.17 -7.37
CA VAL A 72 -6.50 3.15 -8.39
C VAL A 72 -6.13 1.71 -8.76
N VAL A 73 -6.05 0.81 -7.78
CA VAL A 73 -5.72 -0.61 -7.99
C VAL A 73 -6.87 -1.38 -8.64
N GLU A 74 -8.10 -1.26 -8.15
CA GLU A 74 -9.25 -1.99 -8.70
C GLU A 74 -9.61 -1.52 -10.12
N ARG A 75 -9.52 -0.21 -10.41
CA ARG A 75 -9.62 0.30 -11.79
C ARG A 75 -8.52 -0.30 -12.67
N ALA A 76 -7.30 -0.45 -12.14
CA ALA A 76 -6.20 -1.04 -12.88
C ALA A 76 -6.43 -2.54 -13.18
N VAL A 77 -6.99 -3.29 -12.22
CA VAL A 77 -7.44 -4.69 -12.40
C VAL A 77 -8.54 -4.78 -13.47
N ALA A 78 -9.46 -3.82 -13.50
CA ALA A 78 -10.50 -3.70 -14.54
C ALA A 78 -9.97 -3.22 -15.91
N GLY A 79 -8.67 -2.95 -16.07
CA GLY A 79 -8.08 -2.46 -17.32
C GLY A 79 -8.35 -0.97 -17.63
N LEU A 80 -8.89 -0.23 -16.67
CA LEU A 80 -9.12 1.22 -16.76
C LEU A 80 -7.95 1.99 -16.15
N CYS A 81 -7.67 3.18 -16.67
CA CYS A 81 -6.68 4.07 -16.07
C CYS A 81 -7.07 4.41 -14.62
N GLY A 82 -6.16 4.22 -13.67
CA GLY A 82 -6.40 4.43 -12.24
C GLY A 82 -6.87 5.83 -11.84
N TYR A 83 -6.63 6.86 -12.66
CA TYR A 83 -7.15 8.21 -12.43
C TYR A 83 -8.69 8.21 -12.56
N PRO A 84 -9.49 8.50 -11.50
CA PRO A 84 -10.94 8.24 -11.50
C PRO A 84 -11.74 8.99 -12.56
N MET A 85 -11.26 10.13 -13.04
CA MET A 85 -11.90 10.93 -14.11
C MET A 85 -11.45 10.53 -15.52
N CYS A 86 -10.59 9.52 -15.68
CA CYS A 86 -10.11 9.04 -16.97
C CYS A 86 -11.02 7.94 -17.53
N SER A 87 -11.42 8.06 -18.79
CA SER A 87 -12.14 7.01 -19.54
C SER A 87 -11.22 6.09 -20.34
N ASN A 88 -9.92 6.39 -20.41
CA ASN A 88 -8.97 5.59 -21.19
C ASN A 88 -8.77 4.23 -20.52
N THR A 89 -8.83 3.16 -21.30
CA THR A 89 -8.21 1.89 -20.94
C THR A 89 -6.69 2.03 -20.89
N PHE A 90 -6.02 1.12 -20.19
CA PHE A 90 -4.59 0.94 -20.31
C PHE A 90 -4.26 -0.56 -20.36
N THR A 91 -3.03 -0.86 -20.71
CA THR A 91 -2.47 -2.21 -20.60
C THR A 91 -1.11 -2.04 -19.92
N ASP A 92 -0.78 -2.93 -18.99
CA ASP A 92 0.55 -2.88 -18.38
C ASP A 92 1.62 -3.15 -19.46
N THR A 93 2.43 -2.12 -19.72
CA THR A 93 3.55 -2.15 -20.68
C THR A 93 4.90 -2.39 -20.00
N TYR A 94 4.92 -2.39 -18.66
CA TYR A 94 6.12 -2.55 -17.85
C TYR A 94 6.38 -4.03 -17.52
N GLY A 95 5.31 -4.79 -17.28
CA GLY A 95 5.37 -6.21 -16.94
C GLY A 95 5.95 -6.40 -15.53
N SER A 96 6.92 -7.31 -15.38
CA SER A 96 7.58 -7.56 -14.08
C SER A 96 8.54 -6.46 -13.60
N ARG A 97 8.59 -5.29 -14.25
CA ARG A 97 9.49 -4.18 -13.90
C ARG A 97 8.85 -3.26 -12.87
N SER A 98 9.44 -3.20 -11.67
CA SER A 98 9.09 -2.21 -10.63
C SER A 98 9.92 -0.91 -10.71
N TYR A 99 11.04 -0.90 -11.44
CA TYR A 99 11.95 0.25 -11.48
C TYR A 99 12.37 0.64 -12.90
N VAL A 100 12.56 1.94 -13.14
CA VAL A 100 13.03 2.50 -14.41
C VAL A 100 14.00 3.65 -14.17
N ILE A 101 15.10 3.69 -14.94
CA ILE A 101 16.04 4.82 -14.95
C ILE A 101 15.72 5.77 -16.11
N ARG A 102 15.56 7.07 -15.82
CA ARG A 102 15.43 8.16 -16.81
C ARG A 102 16.30 9.34 -16.38
N ASN A 103 17.06 9.93 -17.31
CA ASN A 103 17.91 11.11 -17.06
C ASN A 103 18.84 10.96 -15.83
N ASN A 104 19.39 9.77 -15.63
CA ASN A 104 20.22 9.37 -14.48
C ASN A 104 19.51 9.40 -13.11
N ILE A 105 18.18 9.43 -13.10
CA ILE A 105 17.33 9.32 -11.90
C ILE A 105 16.64 7.95 -11.93
N LEU A 106 16.63 7.27 -10.78
CA LEU A 106 15.87 6.02 -10.59
C LEU A 106 14.45 6.35 -10.13
N TYR A 107 13.48 5.72 -10.78
CA TYR A 107 12.06 5.82 -10.44
C TYR A 107 11.51 4.45 -10.06
N ASP A 108 10.76 4.38 -8.96
CA ASP A 108 9.81 3.30 -8.70
C ASP A 108 8.55 3.56 -9.52
N ILE A 109 8.16 2.57 -10.32
CA ILE A 109 7.03 2.62 -11.24
C ILE A 109 5.85 1.73 -10.80
N THR A 110 5.91 1.16 -9.59
CA THR A 110 4.94 0.20 -9.06
C THR A 110 3.51 0.77 -9.05
N GLU A 111 3.34 2.02 -8.64
CA GLU A 111 2.05 2.74 -8.71
C GLU A 111 1.79 3.29 -10.12
N ARG A 112 2.82 3.89 -10.74
CA ARG A 112 2.74 4.47 -12.09
C ARG A 112 2.16 3.50 -13.12
N ARG A 113 2.44 2.19 -13.02
CA ARG A 113 1.96 1.19 -13.98
C ARG A 113 0.43 1.16 -14.12
N ASN A 114 -0.31 1.58 -13.10
CA ASN A 114 -1.78 1.59 -13.04
C ASN A 114 -2.44 2.71 -13.89
N PHE A 115 -1.65 3.51 -14.63
CA PHE A 115 -2.11 4.70 -15.35
C PHE A 115 -1.79 4.65 -16.85
N CYS A 116 -2.70 5.15 -17.69
CA CYS A 116 -2.49 5.21 -19.13
C CYS A 116 -1.38 6.20 -19.56
N SER A 117 -1.00 7.16 -18.72
CA SER A 117 0.02 8.16 -19.02
C SER A 117 0.72 8.72 -17.78
N ASN A 118 1.89 9.33 -17.98
CA ASN A 118 2.64 10.04 -16.93
C ASN A 118 1.83 11.22 -16.36
N VAL A 119 1.03 11.87 -17.21
CA VAL A 119 0.16 13.01 -16.84
C VAL A 119 -1.01 12.56 -15.97
N CYS A 120 -1.61 11.40 -16.26
CA CYS A 120 -2.66 10.84 -15.41
C CYS A 120 -2.13 10.40 -14.04
N TYR A 121 -0.90 9.87 -13.97
CA TYR A 121 -0.25 9.56 -12.69
C TYR A 121 0.03 10.85 -11.88
N GLU A 122 0.65 11.87 -12.49
CA GLU A 122 0.89 13.17 -11.82
C GLU A 122 -0.43 13.83 -11.35
N ALA A 123 -1.48 13.80 -12.18
CA ALA A 123 -2.80 14.30 -11.81
C ALA A 123 -3.43 13.52 -10.64
N SER A 124 -3.20 12.20 -10.58
CA SER A 124 -3.70 11.33 -9.52
C SER A 124 -2.99 11.59 -8.19
N GLU A 125 -1.66 11.73 -8.21
CA GLU A 125 -0.85 12.09 -7.03
C GLU A 125 -1.30 13.43 -6.44
N LEU A 126 -1.46 14.46 -7.29
CA LEU A 126 -1.93 15.78 -6.86
C LEU A 126 -3.34 15.75 -6.26
N VAL A 127 -4.19 14.81 -6.68
CA VAL A 127 -5.51 14.60 -6.06
C VAL A 127 -5.36 13.83 -4.75
N TYR A 128 -4.54 12.78 -4.70
CA TYR A 128 -4.26 11.97 -3.52
C TYR A 128 -3.73 12.80 -2.34
N GLU A 129 -2.78 13.70 -2.59
CA GLU A 129 -2.23 14.63 -1.60
C GLU A 129 -3.31 15.55 -0.96
N GLN A 130 -4.42 15.79 -1.66
CA GLN A 130 -5.54 16.60 -1.18
C GLN A 130 -6.64 15.77 -0.48
N VAL A 131 -6.57 14.44 -0.49
CA VAL A 131 -7.58 13.58 0.15
C VAL A 131 -7.47 13.68 1.67
N LEU A 132 -8.58 14.06 2.31
CA LEU A 132 -8.67 14.18 3.76
C LEU A 132 -8.29 12.87 4.47
N THR A 133 -7.46 12.99 5.52
CA THR A 133 -7.08 11.88 6.41
C THR A 133 -8.04 11.68 7.59
N LEU A 134 -8.92 12.67 7.88
CA LEU A 134 -9.90 12.63 8.97
C LEU A 134 -10.88 11.44 8.83
N PRO A 135 -11.27 10.72 9.90
CA PRO A 135 -12.26 9.64 9.80
C PRO A 135 -13.59 10.07 9.16
N LEU A 136 -14.15 9.22 8.31
CA LEU A 136 -15.32 9.55 7.46
C LEU A 136 -16.54 10.05 8.26
N TYR A 137 -16.81 9.45 9.41
CA TYR A 137 -17.96 9.78 10.27
C TYR A 137 -17.83 11.12 11.01
N LEU A 138 -16.67 11.78 10.95
CA LEU A 138 -16.43 13.12 11.50
C LEU A 138 -16.50 14.23 10.44
N ARG A 139 -16.90 13.91 9.19
CA ARG A 139 -16.92 14.86 8.06
C ARG A 139 -18.30 15.41 7.72
N ASP A 140 -19.34 14.92 8.39
CA ASP A 140 -20.71 15.40 8.22
C ASP A 140 -21.08 16.51 9.23
N THR A 141 -20.18 16.86 10.16
CA THR A 141 -20.36 17.96 11.10
C THR A 141 -20.08 19.30 10.43
N GLU A 142 -20.96 20.27 10.65
CA GLU A 142 -20.87 21.62 10.08
C GLU A 142 -19.58 22.38 10.48
N ASP A 143 -18.94 21.97 11.59
CA ASP A 143 -17.69 22.53 12.11
C ASP A 143 -16.41 22.05 11.38
N ALA A 144 -16.52 21.13 10.42
CA ALA A 144 -15.35 20.60 9.72
C ALA A 144 -14.94 21.55 8.58
N ASP A 145 -13.82 22.27 8.75
CA ASP A 145 -13.14 23.09 7.73
C ASP A 145 -12.58 22.24 6.56
N ILE A 146 -13.48 21.57 5.85
CA ILE A 146 -13.19 20.72 4.70
C ILE A 146 -12.93 21.62 3.50
N LYS A 147 -11.68 21.63 3.06
CA LYS A 147 -11.30 22.24 1.78
C LYS A 147 -11.71 21.30 0.65
N ASP A 148 -12.40 21.84 -0.35
CA ASP A 148 -12.69 21.11 -1.59
C ASP A 148 -11.39 20.76 -2.33
N ILE A 149 -11.37 19.59 -2.98
CA ILE A 149 -10.23 19.17 -3.81
C ILE A 149 -10.14 20.06 -5.05
N CYS A 150 -8.98 20.67 -5.26
CA CYS A 150 -8.68 21.45 -6.45
C CYS A 150 -8.12 20.53 -7.54
N LEU A 151 -8.91 20.31 -8.60
CA LEU A 151 -8.54 19.41 -9.69
C LEU A 151 -7.42 20.00 -10.58
N PRO A 152 -6.37 19.23 -10.90
CA PRO A 152 -5.26 19.71 -11.72
C PRO A 152 -5.65 19.84 -13.19
N ASN A 153 -5.11 20.86 -13.87
CA ASN A 153 -5.29 21.02 -15.32
C ASN A 153 -4.30 20.13 -16.07
N LEU A 154 -4.77 18.97 -16.56
CA LEU A 154 -3.97 17.96 -17.26
C LEU A 154 -3.15 18.52 -18.44
N ALA A 155 -3.61 19.57 -19.14
CA ALA A 155 -2.88 20.15 -20.27
C ALA A 155 -1.66 21.00 -19.85
N LYS A 156 -1.53 21.34 -18.56
CA LYS A 156 -0.39 22.07 -17.99
C LYS A 156 0.63 21.16 -17.31
N LEU A 157 0.26 19.92 -17.03
CA LEU A 157 1.11 18.91 -16.39
C LEU A 157 2.16 18.38 -17.37
N LYS A 158 3.35 18.06 -16.86
CA LYS A 158 4.45 17.50 -17.66
C LYS A 158 4.46 15.97 -17.66
N GLY A 159 3.81 15.39 -16.65
CA GLY A 159 3.81 13.99 -16.31
C GLY A 159 5.06 13.57 -15.55
N CYS A 160 4.88 12.77 -14.49
CA CYS A 160 5.97 12.14 -13.76
C CYS A 160 6.15 10.66 -14.17
N HIS A 161 7.38 10.16 -14.04
CA HIS A 161 7.73 8.79 -14.47
C HIS A 161 7.46 7.72 -13.41
N GLY A 162 7.16 8.11 -12.17
CA GLY A 162 7.20 7.25 -10.99
C GLY A 162 7.67 8.05 -9.79
N LYS A 163 7.77 7.41 -8.64
CA LYS A 163 8.33 7.98 -7.41
C LYS A 163 9.85 7.98 -7.49
N VAL A 164 10.50 9.12 -7.24
CA VAL A 164 11.98 9.20 -7.27
C VAL A 164 12.55 8.38 -6.11
N MET A 165 13.49 7.50 -6.42
CA MET A 165 14.21 6.67 -5.46
C MET A 165 15.65 7.15 -5.33
N ASP A 166 16.07 7.47 -4.11
CA ASP A 166 17.47 7.75 -3.81
C ASP A 166 18.22 6.43 -3.56
N ILE A 167 19.32 6.23 -4.29
CA ILE A 167 20.18 5.04 -4.19
C ILE A 167 21.24 5.24 -3.08
N THR A 168 21.47 6.47 -2.59
CA THR A 168 22.56 6.81 -1.66
C THR A 168 22.33 6.42 -0.20
N GLY A 169 21.66 5.28 0.02
CA GLY A 169 21.47 4.67 1.35
C GLY A 169 22.78 4.26 2.01
N GLY A 170 23.38 5.16 2.78
CA GLY A 170 24.36 4.83 3.83
C GLY A 170 25.83 4.73 3.43
N ILE A 171 26.26 5.27 2.28
CA ILE A 171 27.69 5.45 1.97
C ILE A 171 27.95 6.94 1.75
N GLY A 172 28.84 7.52 2.56
CA GLY A 172 29.00 8.97 2.68
C GLY A 172 29.35 9.68 1.37
N ASN A 173 28.54 10.67 1.01
CA ASN A 173 28.82 11.80 0.13
C ASN A 173 29.96 11.62 -0.90
N ILE A 174 29.81 10.70 -1.85
CA ILE A 174 30.58 10.79 -3.10
C ILE A 174 30.03 11.98 -3.87
N LYS A 175 30.63 13.15 -3.64
CA LYS A 175 30.46 14.30 -4.52
C LYS A 175 31.04 13.92 -5.88
N ILE A 176 30.16 13.61 -6.83
CA ILE A 176 30.55 13.61 -8.24
C ILE A 176 30.56 15.08 -8.67
N ASP A 177 31.66 15.77 -8.34
CA ASP A 177 31.92 17.12 -8.80
C ASP A 177 31.98 17.08 -10.34
N LYS A 178 31.04 17.77 -11.00
CA LYS A 178 30.83 17.67 -12.46
C LYS A 178 31.88 18.42 -13.29
N ASP A 179 32.88 19.02 -12.66
CA ASP A 179 33.78 20.02 -13.25
C ASP A 179 35.28 19.76 -13.01
N GLU A 180 35.76 18.53 -13.18
CA GLU A 180 37.17 18.32 -13.58
C GLU A 180 37.30 17.55 -14.90
N LYS A 181 37.86 18.22 -15.91
CA LYS A 181 38.28 17.57 -17.16
C LYS A 181 39.37 16.54 -16.85
N PRO A 182 39.32 15.33 -17.45
CA PRO A 182 40.31 14.30 -17.18
C PRO A 182 41.70 14.77 -17.64
N LYS A 183 42.57 15.11 -16.69
CA LYS A 183 43.98 15.37 -16.95
C LYS A 183 44.62 14.08 -17.47
N ARG A 184 45.04 14.09 -18.73
CA ARG A 184 45.82 13.01 -19.35
C ARG A 184 47.10 12.81 -18.52
N ARG A 185 47.23 11.67 -17.84
CA ARG A 185 48.49 11.29 -17.16
C ARG A 185 49.49 10.89 -18.25
N THR A 186 50.51 11.72 -18.46
CA THR A 186 51.62 11.41 -19.39
C THR A 186 52.92 11.24 -18.64
N ALA A 187 53.54 10.07 -18.84
CA ALA A 187 54.95 9.74 -18.63
C ALA A 187 55.52 9.76 -17.19
N PHE A 188 55.99 8.57 -16.79
CA PHE A 188 57.13 8.31 -15.89
C PHE A 188 57.12 8.96 -14.48
N MET A 189 56.65 8.20 -13.49
CA MET A 189 56.87 8.53 -12.07
C MET A 189 58.36 8.44 -11.73
N SER A 190 58.84 9.35 -10.88
CA SER A 190 60.22 9.23 -10.34
C SER A 190 60.31 8.08 -9.34
N VAL A 191 61.48 7.46 -9.22
CA VAL A 191 61.77 6.48 -8.16
C VAL A 191 61.56 7.09 -6.77
N ASP A 192 61.81 8.39 -6.61
CA ASP A 192 61.57 9.15 -5.37
C ASP A 192 60.07 9.28 -5.00
N GLU A 193 59.17 9.07 -5.96
CA GLU A 193 57.72 9.17 -5.75
C GLU A 193 57.16 7.82 -5.23
N ILE A 194 57.64 6.71 -5.81
CA ILE A 194 57.35 5.34 -5.36
C ILE A 194 57.79 5.13 -3.90
N ALA A 195 58.98 5.65 -3.55
CA ALA A 195 59.52 5.53 -2.19
C ALA A 195 58.66 6.25 -1.13
N ARG A 196 57.97 7.34 -1.48
CA ARG A 196 57.09 8.05 -0.55
C ARG A 196 55.75 7.35 -0.35
N GLU A 197 55.15 6.82 -1.41
CA GLU A 197 53.88 6.07 -1.28
C GLU A 197 54.05 4.77 -0.48
N SER A 198 55.21 4.09 -0.60
CA SER A 198 55.51 2.89 0.21
C SER A 198 55.75 3.15 1.71
N LEU A 199 56.01 4.40 2.12
CA LEU A 199 56.32 4.77 3.51
C LEU A 199 55.08 5.13 4.34
N VAL A 200 53.94 5.40 3.70
CA VAL A 200 52.68 5.75 4.37
C VAL A 200 51.86 4.52 4.77
N ASN A 201 52.15 3.35 4.18
CA ASN A 201 51.36 2.12 4.36
C ASN A 201 51.92 1.11 5.36
N TRP A 202 53.01 1.41 6.07
CA TRP A 202 53.76 0.45 6.91
C TRP A 202 53.90 0.88 8.40
N SER A 203 53.14 1.87 8.86
CA SER A 203 53.22 2.38 10.24
C SER A 203 51.89 2.33 11.01
N GLU A 204 51.20 1.20 10.96
CA GLU A 204 50.31 0.74 12.04
C GLU A 204 50.80 -0.64 12.54
N SER A 205 51.68 -0.63 13.54
CA SER A 205 51.87 -1.77 14.46
C SER A 205 52.53 -1.27 15.76
N ASP A 206 51.94 -1.63 16.89
CA ASP A 206 52.24 -1.08 18.22
C ASP A 206 53.56 -1.57 18.86
N ALA A 207 54.10 -0.76 19.77
CA ALA A 207 54.96 -1.24 20.86
C ALA A 207 54.99 -0.31 22.09
N GLU A 208 54.28 -0.73 23.16
CA GLU A 208 54.67 -0.57 24.59
C GLU A 208 54.67 0.85 25.24
N LYS A 209 54.31 1.09 26.51
CA LYS A 209 53.94 0.29 27.71
C LYS A 209 53.18 1.23 28.69
N ASN A 210 52.06 0.87 29.33
CA ASN A 210 51.90 0.30 30.70
C ASN A 210 50.47 0.65 31.22
N ALA A 211 49.88 0.09 32.28
CA ALA A 211 50.02 -1.20 32.99
C ALA A 211 48.88 -1.36 34.05
N HIS A 212 48.58 -2.59 34.46
CA HIS A 212 47.59 -3.03 35.48
C HIS A 212 46.08 -2.79 35.16
N ASP A 213 45.13 -3.68 35.50
CA ASP A 213 45.18 -4.78 36.48
C ASP A 213 44.42 -6.06 36.02
N LYS A 214 44.48 -7.13 36.84
CA LYS A 214 44.09 -8.52 36.54
C LYS A 214 42.57 -8.77 36.65
N ASN A 215 42.00 -9.67 35.83
CA ASN A 215 41.58 -11.01 36.31
C ASN A 215 41.28 -12.00 35.15
N SER A 216 41.26 -13.29 35.46
CA SER A 216 41.11 -14.43 34.54
C SER A 216 39.66 -14.84 34.22
N HIS A 217 39.42 -15.43 33.03
CA HIS A 217 39.03 -16.86 32.97
C HIS A 217 39.14 -17.48 31.55
N LYS A 218 39.52 -18.77 31.51
CA LYS A 218 39.40 -19.71 30.35
C LYS A 218 37.91 -20.01 30.08
N SER A 219 37.46 -20.49 28.92
CA SER A 219 38.04 -21.45 27.93
C SER A 219 37.52 -21.13 26.50
N ASP A 220 38.22 -21.43 25.40
CA ASP A 220 38.34 -22.76 24.74
C ASP A 220 37.00 -23.53 24.63
N CYS A 221 36.59 -24.12 23.49
CA CYS A 221 37.30 -24.32 22.21
C CYS A 221 36.37 -24.68 21.02
N ASP A 222 36.91 -24.42 19.83
CA ASP A 222 36.88 -25.26 18.62
C ASP A 222 35.69 -25.40 17.65
N VAL A 223 36.10 -25.73 16.41
CA VAL A 223 35.39 -25.67 15.13
C VAL A 223 35.28 -27.06 14.53
N LYS A 224 34.14 -27.43 13.91
CA LYS A 224 34.15 -28.07 12.58
C LYS A 224 32.79 -28.25 11.87
N GLU A 225 32.90 -28.13 10.56
CA GLU A 225 31.93 -28.51 9.52
C GLU A 225 31.90 -30.05 9.34
N LYS A 226 30.74 -30.64 8.99
CA LYS A 226 30.44 -31.14 7.62
C LYS A 226 29.23 -32.12 7.52
N GLU A 227 28.38 -31.84 6.53
CA GLU A 227 27.80 -32.74 5.51
C GLU A 227 27.13 -34.11 5.85
N THR A 228 25.83 -34.17 5.50
CA THR A 228 25.13 -35.20 4.68
C THR A 228 24.73 -36.60 5.22
N SER A 229 23.41 -36.85 5.16
CA SER A 229 22.71 -38.08 4.69
C SER A 229 21.22 -37.69 4.47
N LYS A 230 20.51 -37.97 3.36
CA LYS A 230 20.08 -39.25 2.74
C LYS A 230 19.36 -40.15 3.77
N CYS A 231 18.13 -40.64 3.59
CA CYS A 231 17.15 -40.68 2.49
C CYS A 231 15.69 -40.61 3.07
N GLU A 232 14.54 -40.89 2.43
CA GLU A 232 14.18 -41.48 1.12
C GLU A 232 12.79 -40.93 0.66
N SER A 233 12.16 -41.54 -0.37
CA SER A 233 10.91 -41.12 -1.01
C SER A 233 9.63 -41.83 -0.51
N LYS A 234 8.48 -41.13 -0.64
CA LYS A 234 7.16 -41.72 -1.00
C LYS A 234 6.12 -40.64 -1.29
N GLU A 235 5.65 -40.60 -2.54
CA GLU A 235 4.42 -39.91 -2.93
C GLU A 235 3.20 -40.76 -2.51
N ASN A 236 2.10 -40.09 -2.15
CA ASN A 236 0.76 -40.41 -2.69
C ASN A 236 -0.29 -39.39 -2.23
N THR A 237 -0.73 -38.59 -3.20
CA THR A 237 -2.14 -38.21 -3.45
C THR A 237 -3.12 -38.14 -2.27
N LYS A 238 -3.55 -36.91 -1.94
CA LYS A 238 -4.95 -36.64 -1.57
C LYS A 238 -5.32 -35.17 -1.83
N GLU A 239 -5.44 -34.88 -3.11
CA GLU A 239 -6.36 -33.85 -3.61
C GLU A 239 -7.82 -34.32 -3.36
N GLU A 240 -8.82 -33.45 -3.52
CA GLU A 240 -10.25 -33.65 -3.17
C GLU A 240 -10.61 -33.76 -1.66
N ALA A 241 -10.68 -32.61 -0.96
CA ALA A 241 -11.61 -32.40 0.19
C ALA A 241 -11.72 -30.92 0.65
N ALA A 242 -11.95 -29.95 -0.25
CA ALA A 242 -12.19 -28.55 0.17
C ALA A 242 -13.14 -27.72 -0.74
N ALA A 243 -13.68 -28.29 -1.81
CA ALA A 243 -14.65 -27.63 -2.68
C ALA A 243 -16.02 -28.31 -2.53
N ASN A 244 -16.86 -27.80 -1.60
CA ASN A 244 -18.33 -27.93 -1.58
C ASN A 244 -18.92 -27.30 -0.29
N GLN A 245 -18.80 -25.97 -0.15
CA GLN A 245 -19.59 -25.16 0.79
C GLN A 245 -19.91 -23.79 0.17
N LEU A 246 -20.46 -23.78 -1.06
CA LEU A 246 -20.84 -22.54 -1.76
C LEU A 246 -21.95 -22.76 -2.83
N ALA A 247 -22.73 -23.83 -2.71
CA ALA A 247 -23.84 -24.15 -3.62
C ALA A 247 -25.24 -24.02 -3.00
N ASP A 248 -25.37 -24.10 -1.67
CA ASP A 248 -26.67 -24.16 -0.96
C ASP A 248 -27.34 -22.80 -0.70
N VAL A 249 -26.79 -21.69 -1.21
CA VAL A 249 -27.33 -20.33 -0.99
C VAL A 249 -28.03 -19.76 -2.25
N LEU A 250 -27.84 -20.37 -3.43
CA LEU A 250 -28.35 -19.84 -4.70
C LEU A 250 -29.59 -20.56 -5.27
N ASN A 251 -30.22 -21.46 -4.50
CA ASN A 251 -31.30 -22.31 -5.02
C ASN A 251 -32.72 -22.03 -4.45
N GLU A 252 -32.89 -21.01 -3.59
CA GLU A 252 -34.23 -20.63 -3.09
C GLU A 252 -34.90 -19.50 -3.90
N GLU A 253 -34.17 -18.66 -4.63
CA GLU A 253 -34.76 -17.54 -5.40
C GLU A 253 -35.39 -17.95 -6.75
N SER A 254 -35.12 -19.16 -7.25
CA SER A 254 -35.67 -19.65 -8.54
C SER A 254 -37.14 -20.11 -8.46
N SER A 255 -37.70 -20.29 -7.25
CA SER A 255 -39.05 -20.86 -7.06
C SER A 255 -40.18 -19.84 -6.88
N PHE A 256 -39.90 -18.52 -6.92
CA PHE A 256 -40.93 -17.50 -6.65
C PHE A 256 -41.49 -16.77 -7.89
N HIS A 257 -40.91 -16.97 -9.09
CA HIS A 257 -41.26 -16.17 -10.27
C HIS A 257 -42.09 -16.88 -11.36
N GLN A 258 -42.85 -17.93 -11.01
CA GLN A 258 -43.69 -18.67 -11.97
C GLN A 258 -45.19 -18.76 -11.59
N LEU A 259 -45.70 -17.78 -10.84
CA LEU A 259 -47.12 -17.68 -10.44
C LEU A 259 -47.74 -16.30 -10.68
N HIS A 260 -47.31 -15.56 -11.71
CA HIS A 260 -47.90 -14.25 -12.04
C HIS A 260 -48.10 -13.91 -13.52
N ASP A 261 -48.29 -14.92 -14.38
CA ASP A 261 -48.82 -14.75 -15.75
C ASP A 261 -50.04 -15.65 -15.98
N LYS A 262 -51.23 -15.16 -15.60
CA LYS A 262 -52.56 -15.56 -16.07
C LYS A 262 -53.55 -14.40 -15.91
#